data_AF-A0A7C4GM92-F1
#
_entry.id   AF-A0A7C4GM92-F1
#
_cell.length_a   1.000
_cell.length_b   1.000
_cell.length_c   1.000
_cell.angle_alpha   90.00
_cell.angle_beta   90.00
_cell.angle_gamma   90.00
#
_symmetry.space_group_name_H-M   'P 1'
#
loop_
_entity.id
_entity.type
_entity.pdbx_description
1 polymer ?
#
loop_
_entity_poly.entity_id
_entity_poly.type
_entity_poly.pdbx_seq_one_letter_code
_entity_poly.pdbx_strand_id
1 'polypeptide(L)'
;MSGRKRSAKKEASGVARRVDEKFWRLAVESARRQPRLAFYSPIASAVLNYWKNVIPRFSISDLLAKIVEKEIAARWPQLYIRARKSLGVERGRK
;
A
#
# COMPACT_ATOMS: atom_id res chain seq x y z
N MET A 1 10.60 25.56 30.20
CA MET A 1 9.42 24.71 29.96
C MET A 1 9.52 24.08 28.57
N SER A 2 9.24 22.76 28.49
CA SER A 2 8.77 22.00 27.31
C SER A 2 9.68 22.00 26.06
N GLY A 3 10.37 20.93 25.66
CA GLY A 3 10.10 19.51 25.88
C GLY A 3 9.15 18.89 24.85
N ARG A 4 9.48 18.89 23.54
CA ARG A 4 9.02 17.88 22.55
C ARG A 4 9.59 18.12 21.14
N LYS A 5 10.77 17.57 20.84
CA LYS A 5 11.23 17.32 19.45
C LYS A 5 11.98 15.99 19.35
N ARG A 6 11.44 14.91 19.94
CA ARG A 6 12.01 13.57 19.86
C ARG A 6 10.91 12.51 19.95
N SER A 7 10.26 12.16 18.84
CA SER A 7 9.46 10.91 18.80
C SER A 7 9.07 10.40 17.41
N ALA A 8 8.88 11.26 16.39
CA ALA A 8 8.34 10.76 15.12
C ALA A 8 9.35 10.00 14.20
N LYS A 9 10.66 10.07 14.47
CA LYS A 9 11.70 9.59 13.54
C LYS A 9 12.41 8.30 13.98
N LYS A 10 11.97 7.64 15.06
CA LYS A 10 12.68 6.51 15.69
C LYS A 10 11.95 5.16 15.65
N GLU A 11 10.72 5.08 15.16
CA GLU A 11 9.94 3.83 15.19
C GLU A 11 10.05 2.96 13.93
N ALA A 12 10.57 3.50 12.82
CA ALA A 12 10.59 2.77 11.54
C ALA A 12 11.84 1.90 11.32
N SER A 13 12.85 1.92 12.22
CA SER A 13 14.18 1.36 11.92
C SER A 13 14.75 0.42 12.98
N GLY A 14 13.94 -0.16 13.87
CA GLY A 14 14.42 -1.04 14.93
C GLY A 14 13.63 -2.33 15.00
N VAL A 15 14.32 -3.45 14.76
CA VAL A 15 13.83 -4.82 14.77
C VAL A 15 13.10 -5.19 13.48
N ALA A 16 13.75 -6.03 12.66
CA ALA A 16 13.06 -6.98 11.81
C ALA A 16 12.17 -7.84 12.72
N ARG A 17 11.01 -7.31 13.12
CA ARG A 17 9.98 -8.08 13.82
C ARG A 17 9.67 -9.21 12.86
N ARG A 18 10.05 -10.44 13.23
CA ARG A 18 9.60 -11.63 12.52
C ARG A 18 8.12 -11.45 12.28
N VAL A 19 7.71 -11.55 11.02
CA VAL A 19 6.31 -11.43 10.65
C VAL A 19 5.54 -12.46 11.46
N ASP A 20 4.52 -12.01 12.19
CA ASP A 20 3.68 -12.92 12.94
C ASP A 20 2.86 -13.78 11.95
N GLU A 21 3.07 -15.08 11.99
CA GLU A 21 2.47 -16.03 11.05
C GLU A 21 0.95 -16.14 11.17
N LYS A 22 0.40 -15.90 12.37
CA LYS A 22 -1.05 -15.90 12.57
C LYS A 22 -1.66 -14.68 11.88
N PHE A 23 -1.13 -13.48 12.16
CA PHE A 23 -1.63 -12.26 11.55
C PHE A 23 -1.35 -12.20 10.04
N TRP A 24 -0.26 -12.80 9.58
CA TRP A 24 0.04 -12.92 8.16
C TRP A 24 -1.03 -13.70 7.40
N ARG A 25 -1.42 -14.89 7.91
CA ARG A 25 -2.45 -15.72 7.28
C ARG A 25 -3.79 -14.98 7.21
N LEU A 26 -4.18 -14.29 8.28
CA LEU A 26 -5.40 -13.47 8.31
C LEU A 26 -5.35 -12.33 7.28
N ALA A 27 -4.21 -11.66 7.13
CA ALA A 27 -4.04 -10.61 6.13
C ALA A 27 -4.18 -11.15 4.70
N VAL A 28 -3.56 -12.29 4.40
CA VAL A 28 -3.64 -12.94 3.08
C VAL A 28 -5.07 -13.40 2.77
N GLU A 29 -5.76 -14.03 3.74
CA GLU A 29 -7.15 -14.47 3.57
C GLU A 29 -8.08 -13.27 3.31
N SER A 30 -7.91 -12.19 4.06
CA SER A 30 -8.67 -10.95 3.88
C SER A 30 -8.43 -10.36 2.49
N ALA A 31 -7.17 -10.30 2.04
CA ALA A 31 -6.82 -9.80 0.71
C ALA A 31 -7.41 -10.67 -0.42
N ARG A 32 -7.46 -12.00 -0.24
CA ARG A 32 -8.09 -12.91 -1.23
C ARG A 32 -9.60 -12.71 -1.33
N ARG A 33 -10.27 -12.42 -0.20
CA ARG A 33 -11.73 -12.16 -0.18
C ARG A 33 -12.08 -10.77 -0.73
N GLN A 34 -11.37 -9.74 -0.29
CA GLN A 34 -11.66 -8.36 -0.63
C GLN A 34 -10.37 -7.52 -0.69
N PRO A 35 -9.73 -7.43 -1.87
CA PRO A 35 -8.47 -6.68 -2.02
C PRO A 35 -8.66 -5.16 -2.11
N ARG A 36 -9.90 -4.67 -2.16
CA ARG A 36 -10.21 -3.26 -2.40
C ARG A 36 -9.90 -2.41 -1.16
N LEU A 37 -9.03 -1.43 -1.33
CA LEU A 37 -8.76 -0.39 -0.34
C LEU A 37 -9.59 0.85 -0.66
N ALA A 38 -10.35 1.35 0.32
CA ALA A 38 -11.02 2.64 0.24
C ALA A 38 -10.27 3.64 1.11
N PHE A 39 -10.05 4.85 0.61
CA PHE A 39 -9.54 5.95 1.40
C PHE A 39 -10.29 7.24 1.07
N TYR A 40 -10.55 8.05 2.09
CA TYR A 40 -11.22 9.34 1.93
C TYR A 40 -10.18 10.45 1.72
N SER A 41 -10.23 11.11 0.57
CA SER A 41 -9.44 12.29 0.29
C SER A 41 -10.18 13.20 -0.71
N PRO A 42 -10.76 14.33 -0.27
CA PRO A 42 -11.46 15.24 -1.17
C PRO A 42 -10.50 15.84 -2.22
N ILE A 43 -9.24 16.08 -1.85
CA ILE A 43 -8.21 16.62 -2.76
C ILE A 43 -7.89 15.62 -3.87
N ALA A 44 -7.58 14.36 -3.52
CA ALA A 44 -7.29 13.34 -4.52
C ALA A 44 -8.51 13.06 -5.40
N SER A 45 -9.72 13.06 -4.81
CA SER A 45 -10.96 12.91 -5.55
C SER A 45 -11.13 13.99 -6.62
N ALA A 46 -10.93 15.27 -6.27
CA ALA A 46 -11.04 16.38 -7.23
C ALA A 46 -10.05 16.22 -8.39
N VAL A 47 -8.78 15.99 -8.09
CA VAL A 47 -7.72 15.86 -9.10
C VAL A 47 -7.95 14.65 -10.01
N LEU A 48 -8.25 13.48 -9.43
CA LEU A 48 -8.40 12.24 -10.19
C LEU A 48 -9.67 12.24 -11.05
N ASN A 49 -10.75 12.87 -10.59
CA ASN A 49 -11.94 13.06 -11.41
C ASN A 49 -11.73 14.07 -12.55
N TYR A 50 -10.94 15.13 -12.32
CA TYR A 50 -10.52 16.01 -13.41
C TYR A 50 -9.81 15.21 -14.51
N TRP A 51 -8.77 14.43 -14.16
CA TRP A 51 -8.04 13.60 -15.11
C TRP A 51 -8.93 12.59 -15.83
N LYS A 52 -9.88 11.97 -15.13
CA LYS A 52 -10.86 11.05 -15.71
C LYS A 52 -11.71 11.70 -16.80
N ASN A 53 -12.06 12.98 -16.65
CA ASN A 53 -12.89 13.69 -17.60
C ASN A 53 -12.11 14.18 -18.83
N VAL A 54 -10.81 14.45 -18.69
CA VAL A 54 -9.99 15.03 -19.78
C VAL A 54 -9.13 14.00 -20.52
N ILE A 55 -8.84 12.83 -19.94
CA ILE A 55 -8.10 11.75 -20.59
C ILE A 55 -9.05 10.59 -20.96
N PRO A 56 -9.19 10.26 -22.27
CA PRO A 56 -9.92 9.08 -22.70
C PRO A 56 -9.39 7.79 -22.05
N ARG A 57 -10.31 6.94 -21.55
CA ARG A 57 -10.01 5.63 -20.93
C ARG A 57 -9.12 5.72 -19.68
N PHE A 58 -9.05 6.86 -19.01
CA PHE A 58 -8.31 6.98 -17.76
C PHE A 58 -8.95 6.17 -16.63
N SER A 59 -8.13 5.34 -15.97
CA SER A 59 -8.55 4.49 -14.86
C SER A 59 -7.95 5.00 -13.55
N ILE A 60 -8.80 5.61 -12.73
CA ILE A 60 -8.44 6.05 -11.37
C ILE A 60 -7.92 4.87 -10.55
N SER A 61 -8.61 3.73 -10.62
CA SER A 61 -8.24 2.52 -9.87
C SER A 61 -6.85 2.00 -10.25
N ASP A 62 -6.52 1.97 -11.55
CA ASP A 62 -5.20 1.49 -12.00
C ASP A 62 -4.08 2.43 -11.60
N LEU A 63 -4.32 3.75 -11.68
CA LEU A 63 -3.35 4.74 -11.21
C LEU A 63 -3.12 4.60 -9.70
N LEU A 64 -4.19 4.50 -8.91
CA LEU A 64 -4.10 4.33 -7.47
C LEU A 64 -3.38 3.04 -7.09
N ALA A 65 -3.70 1.92 -7.74
CA ALA A 65 -2.99 0.66 -7.52
C ALA A 65 -1.48 0.81 -7.76
N LYS A 66 -1.07 1.45 -8.86
CA LYS A 66 0.35 1.69 -9.16
C LYS A 66 1.05 2.55 -8.11
N ILE A 67 0.41 3.63 -7.67
CA ILE A 67 0.97 4.55 -6.65
C ILE A 67 1.11 3.83 -5.31
N VAL A 68 0.05 3.16 -4.86
CA VAL A 68 0.01 2.48 -3.57
C VAL A 68 1.00 1.31 -3.54
N GLU A 69 1.01 0.46 -4.57
CA GLU A 69 1.95 -0.67 -4.64
C GLU A 69 3.41 -0.21 -4.67
N LYS A 70 3.70 0.89 -5.39
CA LYS A 70 5.04 1.48 -5.40
C LYS A 70 5.46 1.95 -4.00
N GLU A 71 4.57 2.64 -3.28
CA GLU A 71 4.85 3.13 -1.92
C GLU A 71 5.00 1.98 -0.92
N ILE A 72 4.13 0.96 -0.97
CA ILE A 72 4.21 -0.23 -0.12
C ILE A 72 5.52 -0.99 -0.37
N ALA A 73 5.91 -1.17 -1.64
CA ALA A 73 7.15 -1.85 -2.01
C ALA A 73 8.39 -1.11 -1.51
N ALA A 74 8.38 0.22 -1.55
CA ALA A 74 9.47 1.05 -1.04
C ALA A 74 9.54 1.04 0.49
N ARG A 75 8.39 1.11 1.17
CA ARG A 75 8.31 1.24 2.63
C ARG A 75 8.50 -0.09 3.37
N TRP A 76 8.00 -1.19 2.81
CA TRP A 76 8.08 -2.54 3.41
C TRP A 76 8.45 -3.62 2.38
N PRO A 77 9.69 -3.59 1.84
CA PRO A 77 10.08 -4.44 0.72
C PRO A 77 9.95 -5.94 1.02
N GLN A 78 10.33 -6.39 2.23
CA GLN A 78 10.25 -7.80 2.61
C GLN A 78 8.80 -8.28 2.74
N LEU A 79 7.92 -7.45 3.31
CA LEU A 79 6.49 -7.76 3.43
C LEU A 79 5.83 -7.81 2.05
N TYR A 80 6.19 -6.88 1.18
CA TYR A 80 5.70 -6.83 -0.20
C TYR A 80 6.11 -8.09 -1.00
N ILE A 81 7.38 -8.50 -0.94
CA ILE A 81 7.85 -9.74 -1.57
C ILE A 81 7.07 -10.95 -1.05
N ARG A 82 6.86 -11.01 0.27
CA ARG A 82 6.12 -12.09 0.92
C ARG A 82 4.64 -12.11 0.49
N ALA A 83 4.01 -10.93 0.39
CA ALA A 83 2.61 -10.77 -0.05
C ALA A 83 2.43 -11.32 -1.46
N ARG A 84 3.31 -10.91 -2.38
CA ARG A 84 3.29 -11.39 -3.77
C ARG A 84 3.39 -12.90 -3.88
N LYS A 85 4.32 -13.52 -3.15
CA LYS A 85 4.44 -14.99 -3.09
C LYS A 85 3.17 -15.64 -2.54
N SER A 86 2.62 -15.09 -1.46
CA SER A 86 1.45 -15.65 -0.78
C SER A 86 0.15 -15.52 -1.60
N LEU A 87 0.07 -14.50 -2.46
CA LEU A 87 -1.08 -14.24 -3.32
C LEU A 87 -0.92 -14.82 -4.74
N GLY A 88 0.20 -15.49 -5.04
CA GLY A 88 0.46 -16.04 -6.38
C GLY A 88 0.64 -14.97 -7.46
N VAL A 89 0.96 -13.73 -7.06
CA VAL A 89 1.21 -12.62 -8.00
C VAL A 89 2.66 -12.71 -8.46
N GLU A 90 2.91 -13.56 -9.45
CA GLU A 90 4.20 -13.65 -10.12
C GLU A 90 4.60 -12.27 -10.68
N ARG A 91 5.91 -12.06 -10.93
CA ARG A 91 6.34 -10.94 -11.79
C ARG A 91 5.65 -11.14 -13.12
N GLY A 92 4.57 -10.39 -13.35
CA GLY A 92 3.95 -10.29 -14.66
C GLY A 92 5.06 -10.16 -15.68
N ARG A 93 5.12 -11.15 -16.58
CA ARG A 93 5.94 -11.10 -17.80
C ARG A 93 5.78 -9.70 -18.37
N LYS A 94 6.92 -9.03 -18.56
CA LYS A 94 7.01 -7.90 -19.48
C LYS A 94 6.52 -8.34 -20.85
#